data_AF-A0A1B9JHI4-F1
#
_entry.id   AF-A0A1B9JHI4-F1
#
_cell.length_a   1.000
_cell.length_b   1.000
_cell.length_c   1.000
_cell.angle_alpha   90.00
_cell.angle_beta   90.00
_cell.angle_gamma   90.00
#
_symmetry.space_group_name_H-M   'P 1'
#
loop_
_entity.id
_entity.type
_entity.pdbx_description
1 polymer ?
#
loop_
_entity_poly.entity_id
_entity_poly.type
_entity_poly.pdbx_seq_one_letter_code
_entity_poly.pdbx_strand_id
1 'polypeptide(L)'
;MPDKTKISTTHAAQTTKINNGNVAVKQVIVKKPPKPLFVLFAYGVNRDGSGDIGFSCAVQFKKERLEKKYPNAEIRIIKGFKWPSHFKAEWAKLYKELTNPETANKYALWQIHYFGHGGNDSLYLKPEGGIEGANNKIFFNKSDNMARLPWHPDKGIFVLHSCRGGAYEDSHDQTLINAKICLANIISKQQNTRCLGQTIYANFAIDVLKIHRYSSLSDRYNYSFAPELKTTAEEDAQRFKYRCNRFTNRYYSGSGIDRVLWGYALLYGKTESKMMKNKKEYEEAIKKPYPIYEEMKKLEPKNQILPCRVFNRGVLEKRIVEVDVFNRNDMEYI
;
A
#
# COMPACT_ATOMS: atom_id res chain seq x y z
N MET A 1 -10.69 21.60 14.91
CA MET A 1 -11.06 22.46 13.76
C MET A 1 -10.06 22.20 12.64
N PRO A 2 -10.46 22.07 11.35
CA PRO A 2 -9.48 21.93 10.28
C PRO A 2 -8.90 23.31 9.97
N ASP A 3 -7.58 23.41 10.11
CA ASP A 3 -6.83 24.64 9.89
C ASP A 3 -6.91 25.06 8.41
N LYS A 4 -7.45 26.26 8.16
CA LYS A 4 -7.79 26.79 6.83
C LYS A 4 -6.61 27.50 6.15
N THR A 5 -5.40 27.45 6.69
CA THR A 5 -4.25 28.19 6.15
C THR A 5 -3.14 27.26 5.69
N LYS A 6 -3.35 26.62 4.53
CA LYS A 6 -2.26 26.01 3.74
C LYS A 6 -2.01 26.92 2.52
N ILE A 7 -0.94 27.71 2.56
CA ILE A 7 -0.66 28.70 1.51
C ILE A 7 0.84 28.64 1.19
N SER A 8 1.19 28.17 -0.01
CA SER A 8 2.46 28.47 -0.66
C SER A 8 2.21 29.60 -1.67
N THR A 9 2.80 30.76 -1.41
CA THR A 9 2.61 32.01 -2.15
C THR A 9 3.67 32.15 -3.23
N THR A 10 3.28 32.34 -4.49
CA THR A 10 4.15 32.92 -5.52
C THR A 10 3.52 34.23 -5.97
N HIS A 11 4.29 35.33 -5.93
CA HIS A 11 3.81 36.63 -6.39
C HIS A 11 3.87 36.67 -7.92
N ALA A 12 2.72 36.84 -8.56
CA ALA A 12 2.64 37.17 -9.99
C ALA A 12 1.93 38.51 -10.13
N ALA A 13 2.56 39.46 -10.83
CA ALA A 13 1.94 40.72 -11.23
C ALA A 13 1.41 40.57 -12.65
N GLN A 14 0.13 40.88 -12.88
CA GLN A 14 -0.43 41.00 -14.22
C GLN A 14 -1.14 42.35 -14.34
N THR A 15 -0.71 43.15 -15.31
CA THR A 15 -1.27 44.47 -15.64
C THR A 15 -2.32 44.33 -16.72
N THR A 16 -3.50 44.95 -16.55
CA THR A 16 -4.35 45.42 -17.67
C THR A 16 -5.55 46.23 -17.17
N LYS A 17 -5.35 47.54 -17.00
CA LYS A 17 -6.23 48.64 -17.48
C LYS A 17 -5.58 49.97 -17.12
N ILE A 18 -5.16 50.73 -18.13
CA ILE A 18 -4.70 52.11 -17.98
C ILE A 18 -5.93 52.99 -18.18
N ASN A 19 -6.44 53.60 -17.10
CA ASN A 19 -7.35 54.74 -17.17
C ASN A 19 -6.65 55.92 -16.48
N ASN A 20 -6.46 57.02 -17.20
CA ASN A 20 -5.88 58.28 -16.69
C ASN A 20 -4.48 58.14 -16.03
N GLY A 21 -3.57 57.38 -16.63
CA GLY A 21 -2.16 57.34 -16.20
C GLY A 21 -1.86 56.59 -14.90
N ASN A 22 -2.88 56.09 -14.19
CA ASN A 22 -2.70 55.30 -12.96
C ASN A 22 -2.76 53.80 -13.26
N VAL A 23 -1.66 53.09 -12.97
CA VAL A 23 -1.58 51.63 -13.08
C VAL A 23 -2.19 51.01 -11.83
N ALA A 24 -3.35 50.37 -11.97
CA ALA A 24 -3.91 49.55 -10.90
C ALA A 24 -3.14 48.21 -10.85
N VAL A 25 -2.18 48.10 -9.93
CA VAL A 25 -1.48 46.83 -9.67
C VAL A 25 -2.38 45.95 -8.83
N LYS A 26 -3.01 44.96 -9.46
CA LYS A 26 -3.70 43.89 -8.73
C LYS A 26 -2.69 42.81 -8.38
N GLN A 27 -2.25 42.77 -7.13
CA GLN A 27 -1.48 41.63 -6.62
C GLN A 27 -2.40 40.41 -6.57
N VAL A 28 -2.11 39.40 -7.39
CA VAL A 28 -2.79 38.11 -7.33
C VAL A 28 -1.88 37.14 -6.59
N ILE A 29 -2.35 36.63 -5.46
CA ILE A 29 -1.69 35.54 -4.75
C ILE A 29 -1.98 34.25 -5.54
N VAL A 30 -1.01 33.80 -6.33
CA VAL A 30 -1.08 32.48 -6.96
C VAL A 30 -0.69 31.46 -5.90
N LYS A 31 -1.69 30.71 -5.41
CA LYS A 31 -1.47 29.61 -4.46
C LYS A 31 -1.03 28.39 -5.24
N LYS A 32 0.25 28.02 -5.14
CA LYS A 32 0.68 26.73 -5.69
C LYS A 32 0.15 25.63 -4.77
N PRO A 33 -0.67 24.68 -5.28
CA PRO A 33 -1.13 23.58 -4.44
C PRO A 33 0.08 22.76 -3.98
N PRO A 34 0.08 22.24 -2.73
CA PRO A 34 1.17 21.39 -2.26
C PRO A 34 1.34 20.17 -3.18
N LYS A 35 2.61 19.80 -3.42
CA LYS A 35 2.97 18.65 -4.26
C LYS A 35 2.45 17.36 -3.61
N PRO A 36 1.74 16.46 -4.33
CA PRO A 36 1.35 15.17 -3.80
C PRO A 36 2.57 14.39 -3.29
N LEU A 37 2.50 13.85 -2.09
CA LEU A 37 3.55 13.05 -1.48
C LEU A 37 3.08 11.62 -1.25
N PHE A 38 3.90 10.68 -1.71
CA PHE A 38 3.76 9.25 -1.52
C PHE A 38 4.99 8.74 -0.78
N VAL A 39 4.77 7.97 0.29
CA VAL A 39 5.86 7.38 1.09
C VAL A 39 5.73 5.87 1.08
N LEU A 40 6.78 5.18 0.63
CA LEU A 40 6.81 3.73 0.50
C LEU A 40 7.81 3.15 1.52
N PHE A 41 7.30 2.51 2.58
CA PHE A 41 8.12 1.80 3.56
C PHE A 41 8.41 0.39 3.03
N ALA A 42 9.69 0.08 2.79
CA ALA A 42 10.14 -1.24 2.31
C ALA A 42 10.90 -2.01 3.41
N TYR A 43 10.20 -2.94 4.07
CA TYR A 43 10.77 -3.76 5.14
C TYR A 43 11.87 -4.68 4.61
N GLY A 44 12.97 -4.79 5.37
CA GLY A 44 14.05 -5.75 5.07
C GLY A 44 14.87 -5.40 3.81
N VAL A 45 14.56 -4.30 3.13
CA VAL A 45 15.37 -3.73 2.04
C VAL A 45 16.42 -2.83 2.67
N ASN A 46 17.68 -3.13 2.44
CA ASN A 46 18.83 -2.36 2.89
C ASN A 46 18.92 -1.01 2.16
N ARG A 47 19.75 -0.08 2.66
CA ARG A 47 19.86 1.28 2.12
C ARG A 47 20.40 1.34 0.69
N ASP A 48 21.31 0.43 0.36
CA ASP A 48 21.85 0.17 -0.98
C ASP A 48 20.83 -0.50 -1.93
N GLY A 49 19.66 -0.90 -1.43
CA GLY A 49 18.63 -1.62 -2.20
C GLY A 49 18.78 -3.15 -2.20
N SER A 50 19.78 -3.70 -1.52
CA SER A 50 19.91 -5.16 -1.29
C SER A 50 18.93 -5.66 -0.22
N GLY A 51 18.83 -6.96 0.04
CA GLY A 51 17.94 -7.53 1.07
C GLY A 51 16.81 -8.37 0.49
N ASP A 52 15.58 -8.22 0.99
CA ASP A 52 14.42 -8.98 0.49
C ASP A 52 14.04 -8.52 -0.92
N ILE A 53 14.46 -9.30 -1.92
CA ILE A 53 14.24 -9.01 -3.35
C ILE A 53 12.75 -8.90 -3.70
N GLY A 54 11.90 -9.65 -2.99
CA GLY A 54 10.45 -9.60 -3.21
C GLY A 54 9.89 -8.23 -2.87
N PHE A 55 10.18 -7.74 -1.67
CA PHE A 55 9.76 -6.40 -1.25
C PHE A 55 10.42 -5.30 -2.07
N SER A 56 11.70 -5.47 -2.44
CA SER A 56 12.43 -4.50 -3.27
C SER A 56 11.79 -4.35 -4.66
N CYS A 57 11.51 -5.45 -5.37
CA CYS A 57 10.81 -5.39 -6.65
C CYS A 57 9.40 -4.82 -6.53
N ALA A 58 8.65 -5.19 -5.47
CA ALA A 58 7.29 -4.70 -5.27
C ALA A 58 7.21 -3.20 -5.01
N VAL A 59 8.13 -2.66 -4.20
CA VAL A 59 8.15 -1.22 -3.92
C VAL A 59 8.57 -0.40 -5.14
N GLN A 60 9.49 -0.92 -5.96
CA GLN A 60 9.92 -0.24 -7.19
C GLN A 60 8.82 -0.24 -8.23
N PHE A 61 8.15 -1.37 -8.45
CA PHE A 61 6.99 -1.43 -9.34
C PHE A 61 5.90 -0.42 -8.93
N LYS A 62 5.61 -0.32 -7.62
CA LYS A 62 4.65 0.68 -7.12
C LYS A 62 5.13 2.11 -7.37
N LYS A 63 6.42 2.40 -7.15
CA LYS A 63 7.00 3.72 -7.44
C LYS A 63 6.84 4.10 -8.90
N GLU A 64 7.22 3.23 -9.83
CA GLU A 64 7.12 3.47 -11.27
C GLU A 64 5.67 3.74 -11.70
N ARG A 65 4.71 2.97 -11.17
CA ARG A 65 3.29 3.22 -11.43
C ARG A 65 2.81 4.55 -10.88
N LEU A 66 3.25 4.94 -9.68
CA LEU A 66 2.93 6.24 -9.11
C LEU A 66 3.54 7.39 -9.91
N GLU A 67 4.76 7.23 -10.44
CA GLU A 67 5.41 8.20 -11.32
C GLU A 67 4.64 8.37 -12.64
N LYS A 68 4.15 7.27 -13.23
CA LYS A 68 3.29 7.31 -14.42
C LYS A 68 1.95 8.00 -14.14
N LYS A 69 1.29 7.66 -13.03
CA LYS A 69 -0.04 8.17 -12.67
C LYS A 69 -0.02 9.63 -12.19
N TYR A 70 1.05 10.02 -11.50
CA TYR A 70 1.22 11.34 -10.91
C TYR A 70 2.62 11.90 -11.24
N PRO A 71 2.88 12.36 -12.48
CA PRO A 71 4.21 12.82 -12.92
C PRO A 71 4.79 13.97 -12.10
N ASN A 72 3.91 14.76 -11.47
CA ASN A 72 4.30 15.90 -10.63
C ASN A 72 4.36 15.54 -9.13
N ALA A 73 4.29 14.27 -8.75
CA ALA A 73 4.34 13.85 -7.36
C ALA A 73 5.76 13.71 -6.81
N GLU A 74 5.86 13.75 -5.49
CA GLU A 74 7.04 13.36 -4.74
C GLU A 74 6.84 11.93 -4.24
N ILE A 75 7.74 11.01 -4.61
CA ILE A 75 7.64 9.60 -4.22
C ILE A 75 8.93 9.21 -3.53
N ARG A 76 8.82 8.84 -2.25
CA ARG A 76 9.96 8.52 -1.40
C ARG A 76 9.91 7.07 -0.96
N ILE A 77 11.03 6.37 -1.06
CA ILE A 77 11.16 5.02 -0.51
C ILE A 77 11.98 5.11 0.79
N ILE A 78 11.39 4.69 1.89
CA ILE A 78 12.07 4.53 3.18
C ILE A 78 12.56 3.08 3.27
N LYS A 79 13.88 2.92 3.33
CA LYS A 79 14.59 1.63 3.39
C LYS A 79 15.41 1.55 4.68
N GLY A 80 15.97 0.37 4.97
CA GLY A 80 16.94 0.16 6.04
C GLY A 80 16.35 -0.07 7.43
N PHE A 81 15.02 -0.17 7.57
CA PHE A 81 14.39 -0.54 8.82
C PHE A 81 14.17 -2.05 8.89
N LYS A 82 14.58 -2.64 10.03
CA LYS A 82 14.48 -4.09 10.30
C LYS A 82 13.79 -4.39 11.63
N TRP A 83 13.85 -3.46 12.58
CA TRP A 83 13.33 -3.60 13.94
C TRP A 83 12.21 -2.60 14.22
N PRO A 84 11.35 -2.86 15.23
CA PRO A 84 10.33 -1.90 15.67
C PRO A 84 10.86 -0.49 15.93
N SER A 85 11.99 -0.37 16.64
CA SER A 85 12.63 0.93 16.92
C SER A 85 12.97 1.72 15.65
N HIS A 86 13.51 1.06 14.62
CA HIS A 86 13.86 1.69 13.35
C HIS A 86 12.63 2.25 12.64
N PHE A 87 11.56 1.45 12.54
CA PHE A 87 10.33 1.90 11.91
C PHE A 87 9.71 3.09 12.66
N LYS A 88 9.66 3.02 14.00
CA LYS A 88 9.16 4.11 14.84
C LYS A 88 10.00 5.38 14.66
N ALA A 89 11.32 5.26 14.54
CA ALA A 89 12.21 6.38 14.28
C ALA A 89 11.92 7.03 12.91
N GLU A 90 11.78 6.24 11.84
CA GLU A 90 11.44 6.76 10.51
C GLU A 90 10.04 7.40 10.47
N TRP A 91 9.07 6.80 11.18
CA TRP A 91 7.74 7.40 11.35
C TRP A 91 7.80 8.74 12.06
N ALA A 92 8.55 8.84 13.16
CA ALA A 92 8.71 10.08 13.92
C ALA A 92 9.45 11.16 13.12
N LYS A 93 10.46 10.79 12.33
CA LYS A 93 11.13 11.71 11.38
C LYS A 93 10.14 12.26 10.36
N LEU A 94 9.36 11.39 9.74
CA LEU A 94 8.34 11.79 8.77
C LEU A 94 7.30 12.72 9.39
N TYR A 95 6.82 12.42 10.60
CA TYR A 95 5.90 13.30 11.32
C TYR A 95 6.50 14.69 11.52
N LYS A 96 7.69 14.78 12.13
CA LYS A 96 8.38 16.06 12.38
C LYS A 96 8.58 16.86 11.09
N GLU A 97 9.01 16.19 10.02
CA GLU A 97 9.19 16.82 8.71
C GLU A 97 7.88 17.40 8.19
N LEU A 98 6.80 16.61 8.18
CA LEU A 98 5.52 17.04 7.59
C LEU A 98 4.73 18.02 8.45
N THR A 99 5.07 18.15 9.73
CA THR A 99 4.50 19.19 10.61
C THR A 99 5.34 20.46 10.67
N ASN A 100 6.56 20.47 10.13
CA ASN A 100 7.36 21.69 10.02
C ASN A 100 6.68 22.65 9.03
N PRO A 101 6.47 23.95 9.37
CA PRO A 101 5.80 24.92 8.51
C PRO A 101 6.36 25.03 7.08
N GLU A 102 7.68 24.92 6.90
CA GLU A 102 8.32 25.03 5.58
C GLU A 102 7.92 23.87 4.67
N THR A 103 7.96 22.65 5.20
CA THR A 103 7.66 21.43 4.45
C THR A 103 6.16 21.16 4.35
N ALA A 104 5.39 21.51 5.39
CA ALA A 104 3.94 21.32 5.44
C ALA A 104 3.20 22.06 4.32
N ASN A 105 3.75 23.19 3.85
CA ASN A 105 3.22 23.94 2.72
C ASN A 105 3.71 23.42 1.36
N LYS A 106 4.80 22.64 1.34
CA LYS A 106 5.39 22.08 0.12
C LYS A 106 4.71 20.79 -0.32
N TYR A 107 4.30 19.94 0.63
CA TYR A 107 3.78 18.60 0.34
C TYR A 107 2.40 18.34 0.95
N ALA A 108 1.57 17.59 0.23
CA ALA A 108 0.35 16.99 0.75
C ALA A 108 0.51 15.48 0.83
N LEU A 109 0.47 14.89 2.03
CA LEU A 109 0.58 13.45 2.21
C LEU A 109 -0.66 12.74 1.67
N TRP A 110 -0.54 12.14 0.48
CA TRP A 110 -1.63 11.42 -0.16
C TRP A 110 -1.62 9.96 0.26
N GLN A 111 -0.49 9.27 0.15
CA GLN A 111 -0.45 7.84 0.42
C GLN A 111 0.79 7.42 1.20
N ILE A 112 0.59 6.45 2.09
CA ILE A 112 1.68 5.64 2.62
C ILE A 112 1.42 4.20 2.22
N HIS A 113 2.43 3.54 1.67
CA HIS A 113 2.42 2.11 1.42
C HIS A 113 3.43 1.44 2.34
N TYR A 114 2.98 0.43 3.08
CA TYR A 114 3.85 -0.43 3.86
C TYR A 114 4.01 -1.77 3.17
N PHE A 115 5.22 -2.10 2.72
CA PHE A 115 5.61 -3.39 2.16
C PHE A 115 6.35 -4.18 3.23
N GLY A 116 5.69 -5.18 3.81
CA GLY A 116 6.28 -5.98 4.87
C GLY A 116 5.37 -7.07 5.40
N HIS A 117 5.71 -7.58 6.60
CA HIS A 117 4.90 -8.59 7.26
C HIS A 117 3.89 -7.93 8.21
N GLY A 118 2.77 -8.61 8.40
CA GLY A 118 1.71 -8.17 9.30
C GLY A 118 0.79 -9.33 9.66
N GLY A 119 -0.05 -9.05 10.63
CA GLY A 119 -1.14 -9.93 11.05
C GLY A 119 -2.43 -9.15 11.24
N ASN A 120 -3.32 -9.72 12.04
CA ASN A 120 -4.63 -9.15 12.31
C ASN A 120 -4.58 -7.85 13.13
N ASP A 121 -3.56 -7.64 13.97
CA ASP A 121 -3.50 -6.54 14.95
C ASP A 121 -2.23 -5.67 14.91
N SER A 122 -1.19 -6.13 14.21
CA SER A 122 0.15 -5.53 14.27
C SER A 122 0.99 -5.79 13.01
N LEU A 123 2.00 -4.96 12.83
CA LEU A 123 3.08 -5.21 11.86
C LEU A 123 4.13 -6.10 12.52
N TYR A 124 4.72 -7.00 11.73
CA TYR A 124 5.77 -7.91 12.19
C TYR A 124 7.11 -7.57 11.54
N LEU A 125 8.12 -7.36 12.38
CA LEU A 125 9.49 -7.04 11.99
C LEU A 125 10.44 -8.09 12.57
N LYS A 126 11.76 -7.92 12.37
CA LYS A 126 12.73 -8.73 13.12
C LYS A 126 12.68 -8.32 14.61
N PRO A 127 12.93 -9.27 15.53
CA PRO A 127 13.10 -8.95 16.93
C PRO A 127 14.10 -7.80 17.14
N GLU A 128 13.80 -6.94 18.11
CA GLU A 128 14.62 -5.77 18.43
C GLU A 128 16.10 -6.13 18.61
N GLY A 129 17.00 -5.37 17.97
CA GLY A 129 18.44 -5.65 17.97
C GLY A 129 18.86 -7.01 17.35
N GLY A 130 17.92 -7.77 16.78
CA GLY A 130 18.17 -9.16 16.34
C GLY A 130 18.18 -10.18 17.49
N ILE A 131 17.73 -9.81 18.69
CA ILE A 131 17.74 -10.66 19.88
C ILE A 131 16.49 -11.54 19.90
N GLU A 132 16.66 -12.86 19.95
CA GLU A 132 15.54 -13.80 20.03
C GLU A 132 14.65 -13.52 21.25
N GLY A 133 13.33 -13.59 21.07
CA GLY A 133 12.34 -13.27 22.11
C GLY A 133 12.11 -11.78 22.38
N ALA A 134 12.92 -10.87 21.84
CA ALA A 134 12.67 -9.44 21.94
C ALA A 134 11.43 -9.01 21.14
N ASN A 135 10.89 -7.83 21.46
CA ASN A 135 9.72 -7.30 20.75
C ASN A 135 9.98 -7.25 19.24
N ASN A 136 9.05 -7.81 18.46
CA ASN A 136 9.09 -7.84 17.01
C ASN A 136 7.82 -7.23 16.38
N LYS A 137 6.96 -6.62 17.19
CA LYS A 137 5.66 -6.10 16.78
C LYS A 137 5.61 -4.58 16.84
N ILE A 138 4.81 -4.01 15.95
CA ILE A 138 4.38 -2.60 15.99
C ILE A 138 2.87 -2.56 16.00
N PHE A 139 2.33 -1.84 16.97
CA PHE A 139 0.91 -1.62 17.14
C PHE A 139 0.56 -0.18 16.74
N PHE A 140 -0.65 0.03 16.22
CA PHE A 140 -1.18 1.37 15.96
C PHE A 140 -2.25 1.74 16.99
N ASN A 141 -2.04 1.37 18.25
CA ASN A 141 -2.93 1.69 19.35
C ASN A 141 -2.16 2.48 20.42
N LYS A 142 -2.72 2.59 21.63
CA LYS A 142 -2.11 3.33 22.74
C LYS A 142 -0.74 2.80 23.18
N SER A 143 -0.40 1.54 22.91
CA SER A 143 0.87 0.94 23.36
C SER A 143 2.08 1.59 22.71
N ASP A 144 2.01 1.85 21.41
CA ASP A 144 3.10 2.43 20.63
C ASP A 144 2.92 3.92 20.35
N ASN A 145 1.70 4.44 20.57
CA ASN A 145 1.36 5.86 20.44
C ASN A 145 1.93 6.52 19.17
N MET A 146 1.75 5.84 18.02
CA MET A 146 2.25 6.30 16.73
C MET A 146 1.65 7.68 16.38
N ALA A 147 2.52 8.68 16.21
CA ALA A 147 2.10 10.06 15.91
C ALA A 147 1.15 10.10 14.69
N ARG A 148 0.10 10.94 14.77
CA ARG A 148 -0.85 11.13 13.67
C ARG A 148 -0.22 11.98 12.58
N LEU A 149 -0.06 11.42 11.38
CA LEU A 149 0.48 12.16 10.25
C LEU A 149 -0.54 13.17 9.67
N PRO A 150 -0.08 14.28 9.04
CA PRO A 150 -0.96 15.31 8.47
C PRO A 150 -1.49 14.90 7.09
N TRP A 151 -2.34 13.86 7.06
CA TRP A 151 -2.95 13.32 5.85
C TRP A 151 -3.72 14.37 5.04
N HIS A 152 -3.71 14.24 3.71
CA HIS A 152 -4.64 14.96 2.86
C HIS A 152 -6.07 14.51 3.17
N PRO A 153 -7.04 15.43 3.35
CA PRO A 153 -8.40 15.09 3.82
C PRO A 153 -9.15 14.07 2.95
N ASP A 154 -9.00 14.18 1.62
CA ASP A 154 -9.76 13.35 0.67
C ASP A 154 -8.93 12.29 -0.06
N LYS A 155 -7.60 12.39 0.04
CA LYS A 155 -6.66 11.54 -0.71
C LYS A 155 -5.82 10.67 0.22
N GLY A 156 -5.74 11.03 1.50
CA GLY A 156 -5.04 10.31 2.55
C GLY A 156 -5.47 8.85 2.62
N ILE A 157 -4.52 7.95 2.39
CA ILE A 157 -4.72 6.52 2.59
C ILE A 157 -3.44 5.82 3.03
N PHE A 158 -3.56 4.93 4.01
CA PHE A 158 -2.52 3.98 4.38
C PHE A 158 -2.82 2.63 3.73
N VAL A 159 -1.93 2.14 2.88
CA VAL A 159 -2.07 0.86 2.17
C VAL A 159 -1.12 -0.19 2.78
N LEU A 160 -1.68 -1.25 3.35
CA LEU A 160 -0.96 -2.35 3.96
C LEU A 160 -0.67 -3.46 2.94
N HIS A 161 0.50 -3.40 2.30
CA HIS A 161 1.06 -4.53 1.56
C HIS A 161 1.64 -5.57 2.51
N SER A 162 0.76 -6.15 3.33
CA SER A 162 1.08 -7.16 4.32
C SER A 162 -0.08 -8.14 4.51
N CYS A 163 0.25 -9.35 4.94
CA CYS A 163 -0.74 -10.39 5.19
C CYS A 163 -1.80 -9.91 6.20
N ARG A 164 -3.08 -10.22 5.94
CA ARG A 164 -4.16 -10.24 6.94
C ARG A 164 -4.47 -8.93 7.68
N GLY A 165 -3.94 -7.79 7.28
CA GLY A 165 -4.20 -6.50 7.95
C GLY A 165 -5.68 -6.05 7.95
N GLY A 166 -6.51 -6.59 7.07
CA GLY A 166 -7.96 -6.35 6.96
C GLY A 166 -8.85 -7.50 7.45
N ALA A 167 -8.27 -8.59 7.97
CA ALA A 167 -8.99 -9.80 8.37
C ALA A 167 -9.43 -9.71 9.85
N TYR A 168 -10.50 -8.97 10.16
CA TYR A 168 -11.02 -8.87 11.52
C TYR A 168 -11.58 -10.19 12.06
N GLU A 169 -11.91 -11.14 11.18
CA GLU A 169 -12.38 -12.48 11.56
C GLU A 169 -11.31 -13.32 12.26
N ASP A 170 -10.04 -12.95 12.11
CA ASP A 170 -8.90 -13.66 12.71
C ASP A 170 -8.75 -13.42 14.20
N SER A 171 -9.57 -12.54 14.79
CA SER A 171 -9.64 -12.43 16.24
C SER A 171 -10.27 -13.65 16.89
N HIS A 172 -11.11 -14.40 16.15
CA HIS A 172 -11.95 -15.49 16.65
C HIS A 172 -12.82 -15.08 17.86
N ASP A 173 -13.03 -13.79 18.04
CA ASP A 173 -13.79 -13.19 19.14
C ASP A 173 -14.98 -12.43 18.57
N GLN A 174 -16.19 -12.83 18.98
CA GLN A 174 -17.43 -12.28 18.46
C GLN A 174 -17.56 -10.76 18.66
N THR A 175 -17.07 -10.24 19.79
CA THR A 175 -17.10 -8.81 20.11
C THR A 175 -16.18 -8.03 19.18
N LEU A 176 -14.95 -8.51 19.00
CA LEU A 176 -13.96 -7.91 18.11
C LEU A 176 -14.41 -7.99 16.64
N ILE A 177 -15.04 -9.09 16.23
CA ILE A 177 -15.60 -9.27 14.88
C ILE A 177 -16.75 -8.31 14.62
N ASN A 178 -17.69 -8.17 15.57
CA ASN A 178 -18.81 -7.24 15.46
C ASN A 178 -18.33 -5.79 15.36
N ALA A 179 -17.28 -5.45 16.12
CA ALA A 179 -16.60 -4.16 16.05
C ALA A 179 -15.62 -4.04 14.86
N LYS A 180 -15.46 -5.10 14.05
CA LYS A 180 -14.57 -5.19 12.88
C LYS A 180 -13.13 -4.81 13.20
N ILE A 181 -12.65 -5.19 14.38
CA ILE A 181 -11.32 -4.81 14.86
C ILE A 181 -10.25 -5.60 14.09
N CYS A 182 -9.43 -4.89 13.34
CA CYS A 182 -8.22 -5.36 12.71
C CYS A 182 -7.22 -4.20 12.57
N LEU A 183 -5.99 -4.49 12.15
CA LEU A 183 -4.93 -3.53 12.00
C LEU A 183 -5.35 -2.34 11.12
N ALA A 184 -5.96 -2.60 9.96
CA ALA A 184 -6.43 -1.54 9.06
C ALA A 184 -7.48 -0.64 9.73
N ASN A 185 -8.44 -1.21 10.47
CA ASN A 185 -9.42 -0.44 11.22
C ASN A 185 -8.74 0.43 12.28
N ILE A 186 -7.85 -0.17 13.08
CA ILE A 186 -7.08 0.50 14.13
C ILE A 186 -6.29 1.69 13.55
N ILE A 187 -5.54 1.46 12.46
CA ILE A 187 -4.79 2.52 11.75
C ILE A 187 -5.75 3.60 11.28
N SER A 188 -6.82 3.26 10.57
CA SER A 188 -7.76 4.24 10.02
C SER A 188 -8.34 5.17 11.11
N LYS A 189 -8.65 4.61 12.28
CA LYS A 189 -9.18 5.34 13.43
C LYS A 189 -8.12 6.22 14.08
N GLN A 190 -6.95 5.68 14.42
CA GLN A 190 -5.92 6.44 15.13
C GLN A 190 -5.28 7.52 14.24
N GLN A 191 -5.08 7.22 12.97
CA GLN A 191 -4.52 8.14 11.98
C GLN A 191 -5.56 9.08 11.37
N ASN A 192 -6.85 8.88 11.66
CA ASN A 192 -7.97 9.67 11.12
C ASN A 192 -7.94 9.79 9.58
N THR A 193 -7.71 8.66 8.92
CA THR A 193 -7.48 8.55 7.47
C THR A 193 -8.10 7.26 6.94
N ARG A 194 -8.06 7.03 5.62
CA ARG A 194 -8.43 5.74 5.05
C ARG A 194 -7.30 4.74 5.27
N CYS A 195 -7.60 3.48 5.54
CA CYS A 195 -6.62 2.42 5.56
C CYS A 195 -7.16 1.20 4.82
N LEU A 196 -6.32 0.66 3.94
CA LEU A 196 -6.63 -0.48 3.10
C LEU A 196 -5.77 -1.65 3.55
N GLY A 197 -6.40 -2.80 3.84
CA GLY A 197 -5.71 -4.02 4.26
C GLY A 197 -6.22 -5.28 3.56
N GLN A 198 -5.31 -6.23 3.37
CA GLN A 198 -5.62 -7.54 2.81
C GLN A 198 -6.35 -8.43 3.81
N THR A 199 -7.27 -9.25 3.32
CA THR A 199 -8.00 -10.23 4.13
C THR A 199 -7.38 -11.61 4.12
N ILE A 200 -6.34 -11.87 3.31
CA ILE A 200 -5.71 -13.19 3.18
C ILE A 200 -4.17 -13.11 3.26
N TYR A 201 -3.53 -14.27 3.22
CA TYR A 201 -2.07 -14.36 3.17
C TYR A 201 -1.56 -13.88 1.82
N ALA A 202 -0.71 -12.87 1.85
CA ALA A 202 -0.12 -12.27 0.68
C ALA A 202 0.96 -13.18 0.08
N ASN A 203 1.07 -13.17 -1.24
CA ASN A 203 2.20 -13.74 -1.97
C ASN A 203 2.67 -12.75 -3.03
N PHE A 204 3.93 -12.84 -3.43
CA PHE A 204 4.38 -12.11 -4.61
C PHE A 204 3.78 -12.75 -5.87
N ALA A 205 3.27 -11.92 -6.78
CA ALA A 205 2.94 -12.31 -8.14
C ALA A 205 3.77 -11.48 -9.12
N ILE A 206 4.39 -12.15 -10.08
CA ILE A 206 5.26 -11.53 -11.08
C ILE A 206 4.49 -11.15 -12.36
N ASP A 207 4.95 -10.12 -13.06
CA ASP A 207 4.49 -9.82 -14.42
C ASP A 207 5.04 -10.87 -15.39
N VAL A 208 4.21 -11.84 -15.74
CA VAL A 208 4.61 -12.93 -16.65
C VAL A 208 4.96 -12.45 -18.05
N LEU A 209 4.41 -11.30 -18.47
CA LEU A 209 4.72 -10.74 -19.80
C LEU A 209 6.16 -10.24 -19.86
N LYS A 210 6.82 -9.98 -18.72
CA LYS A 210 8.23 -9.57 -18.65
C LYS A 210 9.22 -10.74 -18.49
N ILE A 211 8.76 -11.99 -18.42
CA ILE A 211 9.62 -13.17 -18.23
C ILE A 211 10.65 -13.33 -19.35
N HIS A 212 10.30 -13.00 -20.60
CA HIS A 212 11.19 -13.13 -21.76
C HIS A 212 12.52 -12.38 -21.59
N ARG A 213 12.56 -11.33 -20.75
CA ARG A 213 13.77 -10.57 -20.42
C ARG A 213 14.75 -11.32 -19.52
N TYR A 214 14.34 -12.45 -18.94
CA TYR A 214 15.08 -13.18 -17.91
C TYR A 214 15.18 -14.69 -18.21
N SER A 215 14.73 -15.14 -19.38
CA SER A 215 14.89 -16.54 -19.79
C SER A 215 16.26 -16.77 -20.42
N SER A 216 16.95 -17.87 -20.11
CA SER A 216 18.25 -18.26 -20.73
C SER A 216 18.22 -18.47 -22.25
N LEU A 217 17.03 -18.40 -22.87
CA LEU A 217 16.84 -18.41 -24.32
C LEU A 217 16.93 -17.01 -24.94
N SER A 218 16.89 -15.93 -24.15
CA SER A 218 17.07 -14.55 -24.64
C SER A 218 18.46 -14.32 -25.23
N ASP A 219 19.45 -15.11 -24.81
CA ASP A 219 20.82 -15.04 -25.32
C ASP A 219 21.02 -15.86 -26.61
N ARG A 220 20.10 -16.78 -26.94
CA ARG A 220 20.23 -17.68 -28.12
C ARG A 220 19.46 -17.22 -29.36
N TYR A 221 18.44 -16.40 -29.18
CA TYR A 221 17.70 -15.80 -30.28
C TYR A 221 17.73 -14.30 -30.06
N ASN A 222 18.36 -13.57 -30.97
CA ASN A 222 18.26 -12.11 -31.10
C ASN A 222 16.79 -11.73 -31.36
N TYR A 223 15.92 -11.90 -30.37
CA TYR A 223 14.62 -11.29 -30.37
C TYR A 223 14.89 -9.80 -30.32
N SER A 224 14.66 -9.14 -31.46
CA SER A 224 14.56 -7.70 -31.54
C SER A 224 13.50 -7.31 -30.49
N PHE A 225 13.95 -6.77 -29.36
CA PHE A 225 13.06 -6.43 -28.26
C PHE A 225 12.07 -5.41 -28.82
N ALA A 226 10.80 -5.80 -28.91
CA ALA A 226 9.75 -4.86 -29.24
C ALA A 226 9.92 -3.64 -28.30
N PRO A 227 9.91 -2.41 -28.84
CA PRO A 227 10.12 -1.22 -28.02
C PRO A 227 9.18 -1.28 -26.83
N GLU A 228 9.66 -0.85 -25.66
CA GLU A 228 8.85 -0.85 -24.45
C GLU A 228 7.49 -0.20 -24.75
N LEU A 229 6.45 -1.04 -24.78
CA LEU A 229 5.08 -0.57 -24.93
C LEU A 229 4.84 0.40 -23.79
N LYS A 230 4.69 1.67 -24.14
CA LYS A 230 4.43 2.74 -23.19
C LYS A 230 3.05 2.52 -22.60
N THR A 231 2.99 1.84 -21.46
CA THR A 231 1.75 1.56 -20.74
C THR A 231 1.41 2.68 -19.76
N THR A 232 0.12 2.84 -19.55
CA THR A 232 -0.46 3.63 -18.46
C THR A 232 -0.30 2.91 -17.12
N ALA A 233 -0.40 3.66 -16.02
CA ALA A 233 -0.39 3.07 -14.68
C ALA A 233 -1.57 2.11 -14.48
N GLU A 234 -2.73 2.38 -15.08
CA GLU A 234 -3.89 1.50 -15.03
C GLU A 234 -3.61 0.17 -15.72
N GLU A 235 -3.09 0.19 -16.95
CA GLU A 235 -2.72 -1.03 -17.70
C GLU A 235 -1.70 -1.89 -16.95
N ASP A 236 -0.70 -1.27 -16.32
CA ASP A 236 0.28 -2.00 -15.51
C ASP A 236 -0.39 -2.75 -14.35
N ALA A 237 -1.36 -2.13 -13.67
CA ALA A 237 -2.11 -2.84 -12.63
C ALA A 237 -2.98 -3.96 -13.19
N GLN A 238 -3.56 -3.77 -14.38
CA GLN A 238 -4.44 -4.78 -14.97
C GLN A 238 -3.73 -6.12 -15.20
N ARG A 239 -2.41 -6.12 -15.41
CA ARG A 239 -1.59 -7.33 -15.56
C ARG A 239 -1.58 -8.22 -14.31
N PHE A 240 -1.88 -7.66 -13.14
CA PHE A 240 -1.84 -8.37 -11.86
C PHE A 240 -3.21 -8.77 -11.32
N LYS A 241 -4.28 -8.53 -12.09
CA LYS A 241 -5.66 -8.90 -11.75
C LYS A 241 -5.84 -10.39 -11.44
N TYR A 242 -5.09 -11.23 -12.14
CA TYR A 242 -5.13 -12.67 -12.04
C TYR A 242 -3.73 -13.21 -11.75
N ARG A 243 -3.65 -14.26 -10.93
CA ARG A 243 -2.36 -14.86 -10.61
C ARG A 243 -1.86 -15.67 -11.78
N CYS A 244 -0.57 -15.55 -12.07
CA CYS A 244 0.10 -16.57 -12.87
C CYS A 244 0.15 -17.92 -12.14
N ASN A 245 0.41 -18.98 -12.90
CA ASN A 245 0.51 -20.31 -12.30
C ASN A 245 1.61 -20.33 -11.21
N ARG A 246 1.43 -21.21 -10.21
CA ARG A 246 2.29 -21.27 -9.03
C ARG A 246 3.75 -21.64 -9.38
N PHE A 247 3.94 -22.48 -10.39
CA PHE A 247 5.27 -22.97 -10.78
C PHE A 247 6.12 -21.84 -11.36
N THR A 248 5.60 -21.12 -12.35
CA THR A 248 6.24 -19.96 -12.98
C THR A 248 6.57 -18.90 -11.94
N ASN A 249 5.62 -18.59 -11.05
CA ASN A 249 5.85 -17.61 -9.98
C ASN A 249 6.97 -18.01 -9.01
N ARG A 250 7.10 -19.32 -8.72
CA ARG A 250 8.18 -19.85 -7.86
C ARG A 250 9.52 -19.85 -8.58
N TYR A 251 9.55 -20.26 -9.85
CA TYR A 251 10.79 -20.34 -10.63
C TYR A 251 11.47 -18.97 -10.73
N TYR A 252 10.69 -17.91 -10.96
CA TYR A 252 11.19 -16.55 -11.11
C TYR A 252 11.19 -15.73 -9.81
N SER A 253 10.95 -16.33 -8.65
CA SER A 253 10.84 -15.56 -7.40
C SER A 253 12.13 -14.83 -7.00
N GLY A 254 13.30 -15.30 -7.46
CA GLY A 254 14.59 -14.65 -7.25
C GLY A 254 15.03 -13.70 -8.37
N SER A 255 14.20 -13.49 -9.40
CA SER A 255 14.53 -12.59 -10.52
C SER A 255 14.22 -11.13 -10.18
N GLY A 256 14.69 -10.20 -11.02
CA GLY A 256 14.34 -8.78 -10.94
C GLY A 256 12.97 -8.41 -11.52
N ILE A 257 12.14 -9.40 -11.90
CA ILE A 257 10.85 -9.16 -12.55
C ILE A 257 9.90 -8.39 -11.62
N ASP A 258 9.24 -7.37 -12.17
CA ASP A 258 8.13 -6.63 -11.58
C ASP A 258 7.15 -7.54 -10.88
N ARG A 259 6.72 -7.13 -9.70
CA ARG A 259 5.79 -7.92 -8.91
C ARG A 259 4.95 -7.08 -7.99
N VAL A 260 3.84 -7.66 -7.57
CA VAL A 260 2.99 -7.11 -6.52
C VAL A 260 2.93 -8.08 -5.36
N LEU A 261 2.87 -7.58 -4.14
CA LEU A 261 2.56 -8.42 -2.99
C LEU A 261 1.06 -8.43 -2.80
N TRP A 262 0.35 -9.48 -3.22
CA TRP A 262 -1.10 -9.55 -3.07
C TRP A 262 -1.59 -10.96 -2.73
N GLY A 263 -2.70 -11.02 -2.01
CA GLY A 263 -3.47 -12.22 -1.72
C GLY A 263 -4.41 -12.60 -2.86
N TYR A 264 -4.01 -13.56 -3.69
CA TYR A 264 -4.90 -14.16 -4.68
C TYR A 264 -5.85 -15.17 -4.04
N ALA A 265 -7.09 -15.22 -4.51
CA ALA A 265 -8.06 -16.21 -4.10
C ALA A 265 -7.68 -17.57 -4.69
N LEU A 266 -6.83 -18.32 -3.97
CA LEU A 266 -6.46 -19.68 -4.33
C LEU A 266 -6.99 -20.66 -3.29
N LEU A 267 -7.58 -21.75 -3.76
CA LEU A 267 -7.93 -22.92 -2.95
C LEU A 267 -6.91 -24.05 -3.17
N TYR A 268 -5.64 -23.72 -3.31
CA TYR A 268 -4.56 -24.71 -3.31
C TYR A 268 -3.26 -24.18 -2.67
N GLY A 269 -2.49 -25.08 -2.07
CA GLY A 269 -1.14 -24.83 -1.57
C GLY A 269 -1.07 -24.19 -0.18
N LYS A 270 0.07 -23.57 0.17
CA LYS A 270 0.31 -23.08 1.54
C LYS A 270 -0.71 -22.02 2.01
N THR A 271 -1.21 -21.19 1.10
CA THR A 271 -2.25 -20.21 1.42
C THR A 271 -3.56 -20.92 1.78
N GLU A 272 -3.99 -21.89 0.99
CA GLU A 272 -5.18 -22.70 1.27
C GLU A 272 -5.08 -23.39 2.63
N SER A 273 -3.99 -24.11 2.92
CA SER A 273 -3.86 -24.82 4.21
C SER A 273 -4.01 -23.88 5.41
N LYS A 274 -3.44 -22.67 5.33
CA LYS A 274 -3.58 -21.65 6.37
C LYS A 274 -5.00 -21.08 6.42
N MET A 275 -5.61 -20.85 5.26
CA MET A 275 -6.99 -20.36 5.17
C MET A 275 -8.01 -21.37 5.73
N MET A 276 -7.80 -22.66 5.48
CA MET A 276 -8.64 -23.74 6.02
C MET A 276 -8.49 -23.87 7.53
N LYS A 277 -7.28 -23.67 8.06
CA LYS A 277 -7.06 -23.58 9.50
C LYS A 277 -7.87 -22.42 10.11
N ASN A 278 -7.76 -21.22 9.55
CA ASN A 278 -8.49 -20.04 10.06
C ASN A 278 -10.00 -20.20 9.90
N LYS A 279 -10.47 -20.86 8.82
CA LYS A 279 -11.88 -21.23 8.62
C LYS A 279 -12.37 -22.10 9.77
N LYS A 280 -11.63 -23.16 10.09
CA LYS A 280 -11.97 -24.09 11.17
C LYS A 280 -12.04 -23.36 12.51
N GLU A 281 -11.00 -22.61 12.86
CA GLU A 281 -10.93 -21.85 14.12
C GLU A 281 -12.08 -20.83 14.24
N TYR A 282 -12.39 -20.11 13.15
CA TYR A 282 -13.52 -19.19 13.10
C TYR A 282 -14.86 -19.90 13.29
N GLU A 283 -15.14 -20.95 12.53
CA GLU A 283 -16.42 -21.66 12.58
C GLU A 283 -16.63 -22.36 13.93
N GLU A 284 -15.54 -22.83 14.56
CA GLU A 284 -15.58 -23.38 15.92
C GLU A 284 -15.93 -22.33 16.96
N ALA A 285 -15.35 -21.12 16.87
CA ALA A 285 -15.57 -20.04 17.84
C ALA A 285 -16.89 -19.29 17.62
N ILE A 286 -17.26 -19.03 16.37
CA ILE A 286 -18.35 -18.11 15.99
C ILE A 286 -19.63 -18.85 15.59
N LYS A 287 -19.54 -20.15 15.28
CA LYS A 287 -20.66 -20.99 14.84
C LYS A 287 -21.38 -20.44 13.60
N LYS A 288 -20.64 -19.81 12.69
CA LYS A 288 -21.12 -19.27 11.40
C LYS A 288 -20.12 -19.54 10.29
N PRO A 289 -20.56 -19.62 9.02
CA PRO A 289 -19.65 -19.79 7.88
C PRO A 289 -18.58 -18.70 7.82
N TYR A 290 -17.34 -19.08 7.53
CA TYR A 290 -16.23 -18.13 7.43
C TYR A 290 -16.36 -17.24 6.17
N PRO A 291 -16.65 -15.93 6.30
CA PRO A 291 -17.03 -15.10 5.16
C PRO A 291 -15.93 -14.93 4.11
N ILE A 292 -14.66 -14.88 4.53
CA ILE A 292 -13.52 -14.75 3.61
C ILE A 292 -13.41 -16.01 2.72
N TYR A 293 -13.71 -17.19 3.25
CA TYR A 293 -13.66 -18.43 2.46
C TYR A 293 -14.78 -18.48 1.41
N GLU A 294 -15.98 -18.02 1.76
CA GLU A 294 -17.09 -17.89 0.81
C GLU A 294 -16.76 -16.94 -0.34
N GLU A 295 -16.07 -15.84 -0.05
CA GLU A 295 -15.56 -14.93 -1.07
C GLU A 295 -14.45 -15.54 -1.94
N MET A 296 -13.51 -16.27 -1.33
CA MET A 296 -12.45 -16.94 -2.08
C MET A 296 -13.00 -17.96 -3.08
N LYS A 297 -13.99 -18.78 -2.68
CA LYS A 297 -14.63 -19.75 -3.58
C LYS A 297 -15.21 -19.10 -4.84
N LYS A 298 -15.78 -17.90 -4.71
CA LYS A 298 -16.33 -17.16 -5.86
C LYS A 298 -15.25 -16.78 -6.87
N LEU A 299 -14.05 -16.45 -6.41
CA LEU A 299 -12.98 -15.85 -7.21
C LEU A 299 -11.94 -16.86 -7.71
N GLU A 300 -11.87 -18.03 -7.08
CA GLU A 300 -10.90 -19.08 -7.36
C GLU A 300 -10.93 -19.59 -8.81
N PRO A 301 -12.09 -19.77 -9.49
CA PRO A 301 -12.11 -20.29 -10.86
C PRO A 301 -11.31 -19.46 -11.87
N LYS A 302 -11.06 -18.18 -11.58
CA LYS A 302 -10.24 -17.29 -12.42
C LYS A 302 -8.88 -16.97 -11.83
N ASN A 303 -8.52 -17.53 -10.66
CA ASN A 303 -7.33 -17.16 -9.90
C ASN A 303 -7.25 -15.63 -9.65
N GLN A 304 -8.40 -15.00 -9.44
CA GLN A 304 -8.49 -13.56 -9.26
C GLN A 304 -7.93 -13.12 -7.90
N ILE A 305 -7.46 -11.88 -7.82
CA ILE A 305 -7.18 -11.26 -6.52
C ILE A 305 -8.43 -11.20 -5.63
N LEU A 306 -8.27 -11.43 -4.33
CA LEU A 306 -9.33 -11.13 -3.37
C LEU A 306 -9.31 -9.62 -3.07
N PRO A 307 -10.42 -8.87 -3.28
CA PRO A 307 -10.45 -7.44 -3.01
C PRO A 307 -10.12 -7.10 -1.57
N CYS A 308 -9.34 -6.05 -1.38
CA CYS A 308 -9.00 -5.57 -0.05
C CYS A 308 -10.20 -4.95 0.67
N ARG A 309 -10.08 -4.78 1.99
CA ARG A 309 -11.03 -3.99 2.77
C ARG A 309 -10.47 -2.60 3.03
N VAL A 310 -11.31 -1.59 2.88
CA VAL A 310 -10.98 -0.21 3.23
C VAL A 310 -11.77 0.21 4.44
N PHE A 311 -11.07 0.77 5.42
CA PHE A 311 -11.66 1.42 6.57
C PHE A 311 -11.41 2.93 6.45
N ASN A 312 -12.46 3.72 6.56
CA ASN A 312 -12.38 5.17 6.57
C ASN A 312 -12.70 5.66 7.98
N ARG A 313 -11.69 6.15 8.71
CA ARG A 313 -11.85 6.67 10.08
C ARG A 313 -12.59 5.69 11.01
N GLY A 314 -12.25 4.41 10.91
CA GLY A 314 -12.83 3.34 11.71
C GLY A 314 -14.09 2.68 11.14
N VAL A 315 -14.59 3.14 9.98
CA VAL A 315 -15.79 2.60 9.34
C VAL A 315 -15.42 1.79 8.11
N LEU A 316 -15.85 0.53 8.05
CA LEU A 316 -15.65 -0.32 6.87
C LEU A 316 -16.46 0.21 5.68
N GLU A 317 -15.78 0.53 4.58
CA GLU A 317 -16.39 0.85 3.30
C GLU A 317 -17.03 -0.40 2.69
N LYS A 318 -18.16 -0.23 2.00
CA LYS A 318 -18.77 -1.32 1.22
C LYS A 318 -17.80 -1.74 0.11
N ARG A 319 -17.68 -3.03 -0.12
CA ARG A 319 -16.92 -3.60 -1.23
C ARG A 319 -17.77 -4.60 -2.00
N ILE A 320 -17.44 -4.77 -3.27
CA ILE A 320 -18.03 -5.76 -4.17
C ILE A 320 -17.00 -6.86 -4.37
N VAL A 321 -17.45 -8.12 -4.29
CA VAL A 321 -16.61 -9.31 -4.46
C VAL A 321 -17.27 -10.19 -5.52
N GLU A 322 -16.88 -9.95 -6.76
CA GLU A 322 -17.44 -10.58 -7.94
C GLU A 322 -16.31 -10.93 -8.93
N VAL A 323 -16.55 -11.96 -9.73
CA VAL A 323 -15.62 -12.38 -10.78
C VAL A 323 -15.49 -11.28 -11.83
N ASP A 324 -14.26 -10.99 -12.24
CA ASP A 324 -13.83 -9.92 -13.15
C ASP A 324 -14.11 -8.48 -12.71
N VAL A 325 -14.58 -8.28 -11.48
CA VAL A 325 -14.80 -6.94 -10.92
C VAL A 325 -13.60 -6.52 -10.08
N PHE A 326 -12.97 -5.42 -10.50
CA PHE A 326 -11.84 -4.79 -9.80
C PHE A 326 -12.21 -3.37 -9.45
N ASN A 327 -12.29 -3.08 -8.16
CA ASN A 327 -12.65 -1.73 -7.73
C ASN A 327 -11.43 -0.81 -7.75
N ARG A 328 -11.67 0.50 -7.62
CA ARG A 328 -10.60 1.50 -7.60
C ARG A 328 -9.58 1.27 -6.48
N ASN A 329 -10.01 0.76 -5.32
CA ASN A 329 -9.11 0.48 -4.20
C ASN A 329 -8.21 -0.72 -4.53
N ASP A 330 -8.70 -1.71 -5.28
CA ASP A 330 -7.89 -2.83 -5.75
C ASP A 330 -6.78 -2.34 -6.69
N MET A 331 -7.14 -1.49 -7.65
CA MET A 331 -6.19 -0.87 -8.57
C MET A 331 -5.20 0.10 -7.90
N GLU A 332 -5.57 0.65 -6.75
CA GLU A 332 -4.75 1.57 -5.96
C GLU A 332 -3.83 0.84 -4.99
N TYR A 333 -4.23 -0.33 -4.50
CA TYR A 333 -3.28 -1.15 -3.77
C TYR A 333 -2.24 -1.71 -4.73
N ILE A 334 -2.64 -2.32 -5.86
CA ILE A 334 -1.69 -2.72 -6.92
C ILE A 334 -0.86 -1.48 -7.22
#